data_AF-A0A3N5U8Y8-F1
#
_entry.id   AF-A0A3N5U8Y8-F1
#
_cell.length_a   1.000
_cell.length_b   1.000
_cell.length_c   1.000
_cell.angle_alpha   90.00
_cell.angle_beta   90.00
_cell.angle_gamma   90.00
#
_symmetry.space_group_name_H-M   'P 1'
#
loop_
_entity.id
_entity.type
_entity.pdbx_description
1 polymer ?
#
loop_
_entity_poly.entity_id
_entity_poly.type
_entity_poly.pdbx_seq_one_letter_code
_entity_poly.pdbx_strand_id
1 'polypeptide(L)'
;DLPILEYLETVPAALKPSLIKILESKEEKAAEESLPNVGAEECLLILRDKGVLVGIITRNSLPSVRLALARFETVRLHDFSAVITRDDSLPKPHPDGVHKACERMGLAASELMVVGDFRFDVMAGKAAGACTVLLTNGRPSVMAPGDPEPDFTVTCLEEILQLL
;
A
#
# COMPACT_ATOMS: atom_id res chain seq x y z
N ASP A 1 3.57 9.60 -19.62
CA ASP A 1 2.61 9.83 -18.54
C ASP A 1 3.34 10.11 -17.24
N LEU A 2 3.30 11.35 -16.76
CA LEU A 2 3.78 11.70 -15.42
C LEU A 2 2.68 11.30 -14.41
N PRO A 3 3.02 10.63 -13.29
CA PRO A 3 2.03 10.39 -12.26
C PRO A 3 1.57 11.71 -11.63
N ILE A 4 0.36 11.71 -11.07
CA ILE A 4 -0.38 12.94 -10.79
C ILE A 4 0.29 13.83 -9.74
N LEU A 5 1.00 13.24 -8.78
CA LEU A 5 1.70 13.96 -7.72
C LEU A 5 2.92 14.70 -8.29
N GLU A 6 3.70 14.03 -9.13
CA GLU A 6 4.85 14.58 -9.82
C GLU A 6 4.41 15.70 -10.79
N TYR A 7 3.26 15.53 -11.46
CA TYR A 7 2.68 16.61 -12.26
C TYR A 7 2.36 17.86 -11.42
N LEU A 8 1.79 17.70 -10.22
CA LEU A 8 1.48 18.82 -9.33
C LEU A 8 2.72 19.59 -8.89
N GLU A 9 3.89 18.96 -8.84
CA GLU A 9 5.14 19.66 -8.52
C GLU A 9 5.57 20.63 -9.63
N THR A 10 5.22 20.31 -10.89
CA THR A 10 5.61 21.08 -12.09
C THR A 10 4.74 22.30 -12.37
N VAL A 11 3.56 22.41 -11.74
CA VAL A 11 2.61 23.51 -12.02
C VAL A 11 2.95 24.80 -11.26
N PRO A 12 2.56 25.99 -11.79
CA PRO A 12 2.72 27.26 -11.10
C PRO A 12 2.12 27.27 -9.68
N ALA A 13 2.81 27.90 -8.73
CA ALA A 13 2.39 27.93 -7.32
C ALA A 13 0.96 28.47 -7.11
N ALA A 14 0.52 29.40 -7.95
CA ALA A 14 -0.85 29.95 -7.90
C ALA A 14 -1.94 28.92 -8.26
N LEU A 15 -1.62 27.89 -9.05
CA LEU A 15 -2.56 26.84 -9.46
C LEU A 15 -2.53 25.62 -8.52
N LYS A 16 -1.44 25.43 -7.76
CA LYS A 16 -1.27 24.28 -6.87
C LYS A 16 -2.45 24.09 -5.90
N PRO A 17 -2.93 25.12 -5.17
CA PRO A 17 -4.03 24.93 -4.22
C PRO A 17 -5.31 24.39 -4.88
N SER A 18 -5.67 24.93 -6.03
CA SER A 18 -6.87 24.52 -6.77
C SER A 18 -6.76 23.09 -7.30
N LEU A 19 -5.59 22.70 -7.79
CA LEU A 19 -5.35 21.34 -8.31
C LEU A 19 -5.25 20.31 -7.19
N ILE A 20 -4.63 20.64 -6.06
CA ILE A 20 -4.62 19.80 -4.85
C ILE A 20 -6.06 19.55 -4.40
N LYS A 21 -6.90 20.59 -4.35
CA LYS A 21 -8.32 20.44 -3.97
C LYS A 21 -9.10 19.52 -4.91
N ILE A 22 -8.81 19.57 -6.21
CA ILE A 22 -9.41 18.65 -7.20
C ILE A 22 -8.92 17.21 -6.95
N LEU A 23 -7.61 17.03 -6.73
CA LEU A 23 -7.04 15.72 -6.41
C LEU A 23 -7.68 15.14 -5.14
N GLU A 24 -7.72 15.91 -4.06
CA GLU A 24 -8.32 15.52 -2.78
C GLU A 24 -9.79 15.11 -2.96
N SER A 25 -10.59 15.90 -3.68
CA SER A 25 -11.99 15.58 -3.95
C SER A 25 -12.15 14.30 -4.79
N LYS A 26 -11.23 14.04 -5.73
CA LYS A 26 -11.23 12.80 -6.52
C LYS A 26 -10.80 11.60 -5.69
N GLU A 27 -9.81 11.77 -4.82
CA GLU A 27 -9.34 10.74 -3.90
C GLU A 27 -10.40 10.39 -2.86
N GLU A 28 -11.11 11.38 -2.32
CA GLU A 28 -12.23 11.19 -1.40
C GLU A 28 -13.34 10.36 -2.04
N LYS A 29 -13.80 10.75 -3.24
CA LYS A 29 -14.80 9.98 -3.99
C LYS A 29 -14.35 8.56 -4.29
N ALA A 30 -13.10 8.39 -4.74
CA ALA A 30 -12.55 7.06 -5.01
C ALA A 30 -12.46 6.21 -3.74
N ALA A 31 -12.15 6.81 -2.59
CA ALA A 31 -12.11 6.12 -1.30
C ALA A 31 -13.53 5.73 -0.84
N GLU A 32 -14.53 6.60 -1.00
CA GLU A 32 -15.93 6.31 -0.68
C GLU A 32 -16.51 5.17 -1.53
N GLU A 33 -16.15 5.14 -2.82
CA GLU A 33 -16.57 4.11 -3.77
C GLU A 33 -15.71 2.84 -3.70
N SER A 34 -14.57 2.88 -2.99
CA SER A 34 -13.69 1.73 -2.85
C SER A 34 -14.36 0.60 -2.06
N LEU A 35 -14.02 -0.63 -2.45
CA LEU A 35 -14.42 -1.83 -1.73
C LEU A 35 -13.16 -2.60 -1.36
N PRO A 36 -13.17 -3.32 -0.22
CA PRO A 36 -12.13 -4.28 0.09
C PRO A 36 -11.93 -5.25 -1.08
N ASN A 37 -10.68 -5.65 -1.33
CA ASN A 37 -10.43 -6.79 -2.21
C ASN A 37 -11.17 -8.02 -1.67
N VAL A 38 -11.56 -8.92 -2.58
CA VAL A 38 -12.14 -10.21 -2.20
C VAL A 38 -11.18 -10.90 -1.22
N GLY A 39 -11.72 -11.37 -0.09
CA GLY A 39 -10.94 -12.03 0.96
C GLY A 39 -10.12 -11.14 1.88
N ALA A 40 -10.05 -9.83 1.65
CA ALA A 40 -9.17 -8.94 2.42
C ALA A 40 -9.50 -8.97 3.91
N GLU A 41 -10.80 -8.88 4.25
CA GLU A 41 -11.25 -8.85 5.65
C GLU A 41 -10.96 -10.16 6.37
N GLU A 42 -11.33 -11.30 5.78
CA GLU A 42 -11.04 -12.63 6.35
C GLU A 42 -9.53 -12.86 6.51
N CYS A 43 -8.74 -12.48 5.50
CA CYS A 43 -7.29 -12.60 5.55
C CYS A 43 -6.68 -11.79 6.71
N LEU A 44 -7.09 -10.53 6.88
CA LEU A 44 -6.63 -9.67 7.97
C LEU A 44 -7.01 -10.22 9.35
N LEU A 45 -8.21 -10.79 9.49
CA LEU A 45 -8.66 -11.42 10.73
C LEU A 45 -7.81 -12.67 11.06
N ILE A 46 -7.54 -13.53 10.08
CA ILE A 46 -6.70 -14.72 10.27
C ILE A 46 -5.27 -14.35 10.64
N LEU A 47 -4.69 -13.33 9.98
CA LEU A 47 -3.35 -12.82 10.32
C LEU A 47 -3.28 -12.35 11.78
N ARG A 48 -4.29 -11.58 12.20
CA ARG A 48 -4.38 -11.09 13.57
C ARG A 48 -4.51 -12.23 14.57
N ASP A 49 -5.36 -13.22 14.29
CA ASP A 49 -5.57 -14.37 15.17
C ASP A 49 -4.31 -15.25 15.28
N LYS A 50 -3.44 -15.23 14.27
CA LYS A 50 -2.11 -15.86 14.28
C LYS A 50 -1.03 -15.01 14.98
N GLY A 51 -1.36 -13.79 15.42
CA GLY A 51 -0.41 -12.87 16.06
C GLY A 51 0.56 -12.20 15.08
N VAL A 52 0.25 -12.19 13.77
CA VAL A 52 1.06 -11.52 12.75
C VAL A 52 0.75 -10.03 12.76
N LEU A 53 1.79 -9.19 12.87
CA LEU A 53 1.63 -7.73 12.77
C LEU A 53 1.32 -7.33 11.33
N VAL A 54 0.33 -6.46 11.15
CA VAL A 54 -0.08 -5.96 9.83
C VAL A 54 0.07 -4.45 9.77
N GLY A 55 0.46 -3.93 8.61
CA GLY A 55 0.60 -2.49 8.38
C GLY A 55 0.19 -2.07 6.97
N ILE A 56 0.02 -0.76 6.80
CA ILE A 56 -0.33 -0.11 5.54
C ILE A 56 0.81 0.79 5.11
N ILE A 57 1.22 0.70 3.83
CA ILE A 57 2.13 1.65 3.19
C ILE A 57 1.47 2.15 1.91
N THR A 58 1.08 3.43 1.89
CA THR A 58 0.26 4.00 0.83
C THR A 58 0.72 5.39 0.39
N ARG A 59 0.39 5.75 -0.85
CA ARG A 59 0.48 7.14 -1.35
C ARG A 59 -0.78 7.95 -1.03
N ASN A 60 -1.73 7.39 -0.30
CA ASN A 60 -2.93 8.09 0.14
C ASN A 60 -2.66 8.90 1.41
N SER A 61 -3.47 9.92 1.65
CA SER A 61 -3.48 10.67 2.91
C SER A 61 -4.15 9.86 4.02
N LEU A 62 -3.89 10.20 5.28
CA LEU A 62 -4.53 9.53 6.41
C LEU A 62 -6.08 9.62 6.37
N PRO A 63 -6.71 10.76 6.03
CA PRO A 63 -8.15 10.83 5.81
C PRO A 63 -8.65 9.81 4.77
N SER A 64 -7.99 9.68 3.62
CA SER A 64 -8.38 8.71 2.58
C SER A 64 -8.26 7.27 3.07
N VAL A 65 -7.23 6.94 3.86
CA VAL A 65 -7.11 5.62 4.51
C VAL A 65 -8.29 5.35 5.43
N ARG A 66 -8.69 6.32 6.27
CA ARG A 66 -9.84 6.16 7.17
C ARG A 66 -11.15 5.95 6.42
N LEU A 67 -11.36 6.67 5.32
CA LEU A 67 -12.54 6.50 4.47
C LEU A 67 -12.59 5.11 3.83
N ALA A 68 -11.47 4.62 3.28
CA ALA A 68 -11.39 3.27 2.72
C ALA A 68 -11.65 2.20 3.78
N LEU A 69 -11.09 2.35 4.99
CA LEU A 69 -11.33 1.42 6.10
C LEU A 69 -12.77 1.43 6.63
N ALA A 70 -13.53 2.51 6.42
CA ALA A 70 -14.95 2.56 6.77
C ALA A 70 -15.82 1.63 5.90
N ARG A 71 -15.25 1.07 4.82
CA ARG A 71 -15.89 0.10 3.92
C ARG A 71 -15.66 -1.36 4.33
N PHE A 72 -14.83 -1.61 5.33
CA PHE A 72 -14.65 -2.93 5.95
C PHE A 72 -15.68 -3.11 7.07
N GLU A 73 -16.17 -4.33 7.28
CA GLU A 73 -17.22 -4.58 8.26
C GLU A 73 -16.69 -4.42 9.69
N THR A 74 -15.51 -4.96 9.96
CA THR A 74 -14.90 -5.13 11.29
C THR A 74 -13.50 -4.53 11.40
N VAL A 75 -12.76 -4.42 10.31
CA VAL A 75 -11.39 -3.88 10.32
C VAL A 75 -11.37 -2.35 10.43
N ARG A 76 -10.54 -1.80 11.31
CA ARG A 76 -10.38 -0.37 11.58
C ARG A 76 -8.90 0.00 11.64
N LEU A 77 -8.63 1.31 11.70
CA LEU A 77 -7.25 1.83 11.69
C LEU A 77 -6.38 1.30 12.84
N HIS A 78 -6.98 1.04 14.01
CA HIS A 78 -6.24 0.57 15.19
C HIS A 78 -5.85 -0.92 15.11
N ASP A 79 -6.37 -1.67 14.13
CA ASP A 79 -5.97 -3.06 13.88
C ASP A 79 -4.59 -3.14 13.18
N PHE A 80 -4.06 -2.01 12.69
CA PHE A 80 -2.77 -1.94 12.01
C PHE A 80 -1.68 -1.44 12.95
N SER A 81 -0.58 -2.19 13.03
CA SER A 81 0.60 -1.84 13.85
C SER A 81 1.42 -0.69 13.26
N ALA A 82 1.31 -0.46 11.95
CA ALA A 82 1.89 0.71 11.29
C ALA A 82 1.00 1.19 10.14
N VAL A 83 0.86 2.51 10.01
CA VAL A 83 0.18 3.16 8.88
C VAL A 83 1.08 4.27 8.36
N ILE A 84 1.74 4.03 7.23
CA ILE A 84 2.63 4.95 6.55
C ILE A 84 1.88 5.55 5.35
N THR A 85 1.60 6.84 5.43
CA THR A 85 0.86 7.61 4.44
C THR A 85 1.79 8.45 3.57
N ARG A 86 1.25 9.17 2.58
CA ARG A 86 2.05 10.05 1.71
C ARG A 86 2.85 11.11 2.46
N ASP A 87 2.35 11.52 3.62
CA ASP A 87 2.95 12.58 4.44
C ASP A 87 4.04 12.02 5.37
N ASP A 88 4.11 10.69 5.52
CA ASP A 88 5.04 10.02 6.41
C ASP A 88 6.35 9.62 5.73
N SER A 89 6.38 9.38 4.42
CA SER A 89 7.55 8.79 3.74
C SER A 89 7.74 9.25 2.29
N LEU A 90 8.95 9.05 1.76
CA LEU A 90 9.17 9.12 0.31
C LEU A 90 8.29 8.09 -0.41
N PRO A 91 7.75 8.40 -1.61
CA PRO A 91 6.86 7.51 -2.31
C PRO A 91 7.59 6.27 -2.87
N LYS A 92 6.87 5.15 -2.93
CA LYS A 92 7.29 3.95 -3.66
C LYS A 92 7.63 4.33 -5.12
N PRO A 93 8.74 3.83 -5.71
CA PRO A 93 9.50 2.63 -5.32
C PRO A 93 10.60 2.84 -4.28
N HIS A 94 10.72 4.03 -3.66
CA HIS A 94 11.70 4.26 -2.60
C HIS A 94 11.40 3.38 -1.36
N PRO A 95 12.41 2.77 -0.69
CA PRO A 95 12.19 1.86 0.44
C PRO A 95 11.84 2.53 1.78
N ASP A 96 11.85 3.87 1.84
CA ASP A 96 11.64 4.64 3.08
C ASP A 96 10.35 4.28 3.82
N GLY A 97 9.26 4.04 3.08
CA GLY A 97 7.99 3.61 3.69
C GLY A 97 8.07 2.24 4.36
N VAL A 98 8.85 1.31 3.78
CA VAL A 98 9.07 -0.03 4.38
C VAL A 98 9.92 0.09 5.63
N HIS A 99 11.00 0.89 5.59
CA HIS A 99 11.84 1.11 6.77
C HIS A 99 11.09 1.78 7.93
N LYS A 100 10.19 2.72 7.65
CA LYS A 100 9.32 3.33 8.68
C LYS A 100 8.32 2.33 9.26
N ALA A 101 7.79 1.41 8.45
CA ALA A 101 6.96 0.33 8.95
C ALA A 101 7.77 -0.60 9.88
N CYS A 102 8.99 -0.98 9.49
CA CYS A 102 9.93 -1.73 10.33
C CYS A 102 10.15 -1.05 11.68
N GLU A 103 10.46 0.25 11.69
CA GLU A 103 10.67 1.03 12.92
C GLU A 103 9.43 1.02 13.83
N ARG A 104 8.24 1.27 13.27
CA ARG A 104 6.98 1.30 14.05
C ARG A 104 6.59 -0.06 14.61
N MET A 105 6.92 -1.14 13.90
CA MET A 105 6.62 -2.52 14.31
C MET A 105 7.72 -3.14 15.18
N GLY A 106 8.91 -2.55 15.23
CA GLY A 106 10.07 -3.12 15.91
C GLY A 106 10.62 -4.38 15.23
N LEU A 107 10.55 -4.44 13.90
CA LEU A 107 10.95 -5.61 13.09
C LEU A 107 12.11 -5.25 12.13
N ALA A 108 12.88 -6.23 11.71
CA ALA A 108 13.81 -6.10 10.59
C ALA A 108 13.09 -6.25 9.25
N ALA A 109 13.60 -5.64 8.17
CA ALA A 109 12.99 -5.76 6.84
C ALA A 109 12.89 -7.22 6.37
N SER A 110 13.85 -8.07 6.72
CA SER A 110 13.84 -9.51 6.42
C SER A 110 12.71 -10.29 7.12
N GLU A 111 12.06 -9.69 8.13
CA GLU A 111 10.91 -10.24 8.84
C GLU A 111 9.58 -9.71 8.28
N LEU A 112 9.62 -8.82 7.27
CA LEU A 112 8.44 -8.27 6.62
C LEU A 112 8.18 -8.96 5.27
N MET A 113 6.88 -9.08 4.96
CA MET A 113 6.37 -9.40 3.64
C MET A 113 5.63 -8.17 3.11
N VAL A 114 6.14 -7.55 2.04
CA VAL A 114 5.49 -6.44 1.34
C VAL A 114 4.58 -7.01 0.27
N VAL A 115 3.27 -6.92 0.51
CA VAL A 115 2.22 -7.34 -0.43
C VAL A 115 1.64 -6.11 -1.11
N GLY A 116 1.68 -6.07 -2.44
CA GLY A 116 1.11 -4.96 -3.22
C GLY A 116 0.74 -5.37 -4.63
N ASP A 117 -0.10 -4.57 -5.28
CA ASP A 117 -0.64 -4.84 -6.61
C ASP A 117 0.11 -4.11 -7.73
N PHE A 118 1.09 -3.28 -7.39
CA PHE A 118 1.86 -2.51 -8.33
C PHE A 118 3.36 -2.83 -8.27
N ARG A 119 4.04 -2.70 -9.41
CA ARG A 119 5.50 -2.93 -9.53
C ARG A 119 6.33 -2.14 -8.50
N PHE A 120 5.87 -0.95 -8.12
CA PHE A 120 6.57 -0.12 -7.13
C PHE A 120 6.53 -0.70 -5.71
N ASP A 121 5.54 -1.53 -5.38
CA ASP A 121 5.49 -2.24 -4.10
C ASP A 121 6.61 -3.28 -4.03
N VAL A 122 6.76 -4.06 -5.10
CA VAL A 122 7.83 -5.04 -5.26
C VAL A 122 9.19 -4.36 -5.21
N MET A 123 9.38 -3.28 -5.97
CA MET A 123 10.65 -2.53 -5.98
C MET A 123 11.00 -1.97 -4.60
N ALA A 124 10.03 -1.38 -3.89
CA ALA A 124 10.26 -0.81 -2.56
C ALA A 124 10.61 -1.89 -1.53
N GLY A 125 9.89 -3.02 -1.53
CA GLY A 125 10.17 -4.14 -0.64
C GLY A 125 11.54 -4.77 -0.91
N LYS A 126 11.88 -5.00 -2.19
CA LYS A 126 13.19 -5.53 -2.59
C LYS A 126 14.32 -4.60 -2.19
N ALA A 127 14.17 -3.29 -2.43
CA ALA A 127 15.18 -2.31 -2.04
C ALA A 127 15.37 -2.22 -0.51
N ALA A 128 14.32 -2.50 0.27
CA ALA A 128 14.39 -2.56 1.72
C ALA A 128 14.97 -3.89 2.27
N GLY A 129 15.05 -4.94 1.43
CA GLY A 129 15.45 -6.29 1.85
C GLY A 129 14.32 -7.13 2.44
N ALA A 130 13.06 -6.79 2.13
CA ALA A 130 11.88 -7.55 2.53
C ALA A 130 11.50 -8.62 1.50
N CYS A 131 10.76 -9.64 1.95
CA CYS A 131 10.07 -10.56 1.06
C CYS A 131 8.97 -9.80 0.31
N THR A 132 8.81 -10.03 -1.00
CA THR A 132 7.82 -9.30 -1.81
C THR A 132 6.83 -10.21 -2.51
N VAL A 133 5.56 -9.80 -2.46
CA VAL A 133 4.45 -10.51 -3.08
C VAL A 133 3.70 -9.56 -4.01
N LEU A 134 3.57 -9.95 -5.28
CA LEU A 134 2.74 -9.25 -6.25
C LEU A 134 1.32 -9.82 -6.24
N LEU A 135 0.33 -9.00 -5.89
CA LEU A 135 -1.09 -9.32 -5.98
C LEU A 135 -1.64 -8.93 -7.35
N THR A 136 -2.03 -9.91 -8.15
CA THR A 136 -2.49 -9.67 -9.53
C THR A 136 -3.99 -9.44 -9.66
N ASN A 137 -4.79 -9.86 -8.67
CA ASN A 137 -6.25 -9.88 -8.78
C ASN A 137 -6.74 -10.57 -10.07
N GLY A 138 -6.03 -11.62 -10.51
CA GLY A 138 -6.31 -12.37 -11.74
C GLY A 138 -5.99 -11.63 -13.05
N ARG A 139 -5.30 -10.48 -12.99
CA ARG A 139 -4.91 -9.67 -14.15
C ARG A 139 -3.48 -10.00 -14.59
N PRO A 140 -3.08 -9.65 -15.83
CA PRO A 140 -1.68 -9.73 -16.24
C PRO A 140 -0.75 -8.97 -15.29
N SER A 141 0.48 -9.48 -15.14
CA SER A 141 1.51 -8.85 -14.33
C SER A 141 1.79 -7.41 -14.79
N VAL A 142 1.97 -6.52 -13.83
CA VAL A 142 2.34 -5.12 -14.03
C VAL A 142 3.86 -4.89 -13.99
N MET A 143 4.64 -5.95 -13.81
CA MET A 143 6.10 -5.89 -13.84
C MET A 143 6.59 -5.55 -15.25
N ALA A 144 7.58 -4.67 -15.35
CA ALA A 144 8.20 -4.29 -16.62
C ALA A 144 9.60 -4.91 -16.76
N PRO A 145 10.14 -5.03 -17.99
CA PRO A 145 11.50 -5.50 -18.20
C PRO A 145 12.52 -4.70 -17.38
N GLY A 146 13.38 -5.41 -16.64
CA GLY A 146 14.41 -4.82 -15.78
C GLY A 146 13.97 -4.56 -14.35
N ASP A 147 12.70 -4.77 -14.00
CA ASP A 147 12.28 -4.76 -12.60
C ASP A 147 12.83 -5.96 -11.83
N PRO A 148 13.07 -5.82 -10.52
CA PRO A 148 13.34 -6.97 -9.68
C PRO A 148 12.11 -7.88 -9.61
N GLU A 149 12.30 -9.19 -9.78
CA GLU A 149 11.21 -10.16 -9.69
C GLU A 149 10.65 -10.22 -8.26
N PRO A 150 9.31 -10.31 -8.08
CA PRO A 150 8.75 -10.57 -6.76
C PRO A 150 9.11 -11.98 -6.28
N ASP A 151 9.21 -12.20 -4.97
CA ASP A 151 9.45 -13.55 -4.42
C ASP A 151 8.25 -14.47 -4.68
N PHE A 152 7.04 -13.92 -4.61
CA PHE A 152 5.80 -14.63 -4.91
C PHE A 152 4.84 -13.79 -5.74
N THR A 153 3.96 -14.45 -6.49
CA THR A 153 2.84 -13.81 -7.17
C THR A 153 1.57 -14.56 -6.79
N VAL A 154 0.56 -13.82 -6.34
CA VAL A 154 -0.72 -14.37 -5.91
C VAL A 154 -1.87 -13.76 -6.69
N THR A 155 -2.98 -14.48 -6.79
CA THR A 155 -4.18 -13.97 -7.49
C THR A 155 -5.20 -13.35 -6.56
N CYS A 156 -5.19 -13.70 -5.28
CA CYS A 156 -6.04 -13.12 -4.24
C CYS A 156 -5.28 -13.04 -2.89
N LEU A 157 -5.85 -12.31 -1.92
CA LEU A 157 -5.16 -12.07 -0.65
C LEU A 157 -5.13 -13.31 0.25
N GLU A 158 -6.06 -14.25 0.11
CA GLU A 158 -6.10 -15.48 0.92
C GLU A 158 -4.90 -16.39 0.65
N GLU A 159 -4.34 -16.35 -0.57
CA GLU A 159 -3.16 -17.13 -0.94
C GLU A 159 -1.93 -16.75 -0.11
N ILE A 160 -1.85 -15.51 0.43
CA ILE A 160 -0.73 -15.09 1.27
C ILE A 160 -0.65 -15.91 2.57
N LEU A 161 -1.78 -16.43 3.05
CA LEU A 161 -1.83 -17.24 4.27
C LEU A 161 -1.09 -18.58 4.13
N GLN A 162 -0.87 -19.03 2.89
CA GLN A 162 -0.12 -20.25 2.58
C GLN A 162 1.40 -20.00 2.53
N LEU A 163 1.82 -18.73 2.56
CA LEU A 163 3.22 -18.30 2.51
C LEU A 163 3.82 -18.01 3.90
N LEU A 164 3.02 -18.15 4.96
CA LEU A 164 3.36 -17.89 6.37
C LEU A 164 3.85 -19.14 7.10
#